data_AF-A0AAU3QBA2-F1
#
_entry.id   AF-A0AAU3QBA2-F1
#
_cell.length_a   1.000
_cell.length_b   1.000
_cell.length_c   1.000
_cell.angle_alpha   90.00
_cell.angle_beta   90.00
_cell.angle_gamma   90.00
#
_symmetry.space_group_name_H-M   'P 1'
#
loop_
_entity.id
_entity.type
_entity.pdbx_description
1 polymer ?
#
loop_
_entity_poly.entity_id
_entity_poly.type
_entity_poly.pdbx_seq_one_letter_code
_entity_poly.pdbx_strand_id
1 'polypeptide(L)' 'MLATPGTPPVDNERWAREMKWDGARALAVVRGGRCRIFSRNHRELSGSFPELVVTLCW' A
#
# COMPACT_ATOMS: atom_id res chain seq x y z
N MET A 1 -9.06 -5.50 3.90
CA MET A 1 -9.89 -4.31 3.60
C MET A 1 -9.97 -4.09 2.10
N LEU A 2 -11.17 -3.89 1.55
CA LEU A 2 -11.42 -3.56 0.14
C LEU A 2 -12.37 -2.36 0.07
N ALA A 3 -12.37 -1.65 -1.05
CA ALA A 3 -13.30 -0.54 -1.29
C ALA A 3 -14.55 -1.03 -2.01
N THR A 4 -15.69 -0.38 -1.74
CA THR A 4 -16.94 -0.57 -2.48
C THR A 4 -16.99 0.42 -3.64
N PRO A 5 -17.29 -0.02 -4.88
CA PRO A 5 -17.48 0.88 -6.01
C PRO A 5 -18.63 1.88 -5.77
N GLY A 6 -18.44 3.13 -6.19
CA GLY A 6 -19.47 4.16 -6.07
C GLY A 6 -18.94 5.55 -6.41
N THR A 7 -19.81 6.55 -6.33
CA THR A 7 -19.44 7.95 -6.49
C THR A 7 -18.69 8.44 -5.24
N PRO A 8 -17.57 9.17 -5.38
CA PRO A 8 -16.87 9.72 -4.23
C PRO A 8 -17.78 10.63 -3.38
N PRO A 9 -17.75 10.52 -2.04
CA PRO A 9 -18.51 11.41 -1.18
C PRO A 9 -18.04 12.86 -1.33
N VAL A 10 -18.96 13.81 -1.18
CA VAL A 10 -18.69 15.25 -1.34
C VAL A 10 -18.46 15.97 0.00
N ASP A 11 -18.91 15.37 1.10
CA ASP A 11 -18.78 15.92 2.45
C ASP A 11 -17.34 15.77 2.96
N ASN A 12 -16.62 16.90 3.00
CA ASN A 12 -15.21 16.97 3.40
C ASN A 12 -14.99 16.85 4.91
N GLU A 13 -16.02 17.08 5.74
CA GLU A 13 -15.87 16.97 7.20
C GLU A 13 -15.90 15.51 7.65
N ARG A 14 -16.56 14.64 6.87
CA ARG A 14 -16.69 13.21 7.18
C ARG A 14 -15.74 12.30 6.40
N TRP A 15 -15.26 12.74 5.24
CA TRP A 15 -14.51 11.89 4.32
C TRP A 15 -13.22 12.52 3.83
N ALA A 16 -12.12 11.78 3.99
CA ALA A 16 -10.90 12.00 3.22
C ALA A 16 -11.04 11.35 1.83
N ARG A 17 -10.44 11.99 0.82
CA ARG A 17 -10.40 11.51 -0.55
C ARG A 17 -8.96 11.39 -1.00
N GLU A 18 -8.59 10.22 -1.49
CA GLU A 18 -7.26 9.94 -2.00
C GLU A 18 -7.31 9.63 -3.50
N MET A 19 -6.24 9.95 -4.22
CA MET A 19 -6.11 9.59 -5.63
C MET A 19 -6.09 8.06 -5.79
N LYS A 20 -6.91 7.55 -6.72
CA LYS A 20 -6.84 6.14 -7.10
C LYS A 20 -5.61 5.90 -7.96
N TRP A 21 -4.59 5.27 -7.40
CA TRP A 21 -3.45 4.75 -8.15
C TRP A 21 -3.77 3.42 -8.82
N ASP A 22 -3.32 3.23 -10.06
CA ASP A 22 -3.37 1.93 -10.73
C ASP A 22 -1.99 1.27 -10.67
N GLY A 23 -1.93 0.06 -10.13
CA GLY A 23 -0.68 -0.62 -9.83
C GLY A 23 -0.85 -1.80 -8.87
N ALA A 24 0.28 -2.31 -8.38
CA ALA A 24 0.29 -3.40 -7.40
C ALA A 24 -0.06 -2.87 -6.00
N ARG A 25 -1.12 -3.40 -5.39
CA ARG A 25 -1.37 -3.16 -3.97
C ARG A 25 -0.36 -3.94 -3.14
N ALA A 26 0.38 -3.23 -2.29
CA ALA A 26 1.41 -3.80 -1.44
C ALA A 26 1.17 -3.47 0.04
N LEU A 27 1.60 -4.37 0.93
CA LEU A 27 1.77 -4.15 2.36
C LEU A 27 3.26 -4.21 2.68
N ALA A 28 3.80 -3.15 3.29
CA ALA A 28 5.17 -3.12 3.80
C ALA A 28 5.18 -3.34 5.31
N VAL A 29 5.96 -4.30 5.78
CA VAL A 29 6.18 -4.56 7.21
C VAL A 29 7.62 -4.17 7.54
N VAL A 30 7.78 -3.08 8.29
CA VAL A 30 9.08 -2.57 8.73
C VAL A 30 9.29 -2.87 10.22
N ARG A 31 10.29 -3.68 10.55
CA ARG A 31 10.64 -4.07 11.93
C ARG A 31 12.14 -4.26 12.08
N GLY A 32 12.75 -3.55 13.02
CA GLY A 32 14.18 -3.72 13.36
C GLY A 32 15.12 -3.50 12.17
N GLY A 33 14.91 -2.42 11.41
CA GLY A 33 15.73 -2.07 10.23
C GLY A 33 15.56 -3.01 9.03
N ARG A 34 14.48 -3.80 9.00
CA ARG A 34 14.15 -4.69 7.88
C ARG A 34 12.74 -4.44 7.37
N CYS A 35 12.58 -4.45 6.06
CA CYS A 35 11.32 -4.30 5.35
C CYS A 35 11.02 -5.58 4.56
N ARG A 36 9.78 -6.06 4.65
CA ARG A 36 9.23 -7.09 3.76
C ARG A 36 7.97 -6.56 3.08
N ILE A 37 7.84 -6.84 1.79
CA ILE A 37 6.73 -6.36 0.97
C ILE A 37 5.86 -7.54 0.56
N PHE A 38 4.55 -7.40 0.72
CA PHE A 38 3.57 -8.43 0.39
C PHE A 38 2.54 -7.91 -0.61
N SER A 39 2.17 -8.72 -1.58
CA SER A 39 1.11 -8.42 -2.55
C SER A 39 -0.29 -8.42 -1.92
N ARG A 40 -1.28 -8.03 -2.72
CA ARG A 40 -2.71 -8.16 -2.38
C ARG A 40 -3.12 -9.56 -1.93
N ASN A 41 -2.53 -10.61 -2.49
CA ASN A 41 -2.82 -12.01 -2.15
C ASN A 41 -1.78 -12.63 -1.22
N HIS A 42 -1.07 -11.79 -0.45
CA HIS A 42 -0.12 -12.19 0.59
C HIS A 42 1.12 -12.97 0.08
N ARG A 43 1.47 -12.83 -1.20
CA ARG A 43 2.73 -13.33 -1.75
C ARG A 43 3.84 -12.34 -1.45
N GLU A 44 5.02 -12.82 -1.09
CA GLU A 44 6.16 -11.94 -0.87
C GLU A 44 6.67 -11.36 -2.19
N LEU A 45 6.84 -10.04 -2.22
CA LEU A 45 7.29 -9.23 -3.37
C LEU A 45 8.64 -8.55 -3.13
N SER A 46 9.26 -8.75 -1.96
CA SER A 46 10.50 -8.08 -1.56
C SER A 46 11.61 -8.18 -2.63
N GLY A 47 11.76 -9.35 -3.26
CA GLY A 47 12.75 -9.57 -4.32
C GLY A 47 12.42 -8.92 -5.67
N SER A 48 11.15 -8.58 -5.91
CA SER A 48 10.72 -7.89 -7.13
C SER A 48 10.88 -6.37 -7.05
N PHE A 49 10.99 -5.82 -5.84
CA PHE A 49 11.12 -4.38 -5.58
C PHE A 49 12.23 -4.09 -4.54
N PRO A 50 13.49 -4.49 -4.82
CA PRO A 50 14.59 -4.32 -3.86
C PRO A 50 14.85 -2.85 -3.49
N GLU A 51 14.60 -1.91 -4.41
CA GLU A 51 14.73 -0.47 -4.18
C GLU A 51 13.77 0.04 -3.08
N LEU A 52 12.55 -0.51 -3.01
CA LEU A 52 11.59 -0.18 -1.97
C LEU A 52 11.98 -0.78 -0.64
N VAL A 53 12.55 -1.99 -0.64
CA VAL A 53 13.06 -2.62 0.58
C VAL A 53 14.15 -1.76 1.19
N VAL A 54 15.17 -1.36 0.42
CA VAL A 54 16.27 -0.50 0.91
C VAL A 54 15.75 0.84 1.41
N THR A 55 14.84 1.49 0.67
CA THR A 55 14.30 2.82 1.01
C THR A 55 13.40 2.81 2.26
N LEU A 56 12.76 1.69 2.59
CA LEU A 56 11.88 1.60 3.76
C LEU A 56 12.60 1.06 5.01
N CYS A 57 13.89 0.74 4.93
CA CYS A 57 14.69 0.19 6.03
C CYS A 57 15.52 1.23 6.80
N TRP A 58 15.43 2.51 6.47
CA TRP A 58 16.13 3.59 7.20
C TRP A 58 15.55 3.83 8.59
#